data_AF-A0A428TFD6-F1
#
_entry.id   AF-A0A428TFD6-F1
#
_cell.length_a   1.000
_cell.length_b   1.000
_cell.length_c   1.000
_cell.angle_alpha   90.00
_cell.angle_beta   90.00
_cell.angle_gamma   90.00
#
_symmetry.space_group_name_H-M   'P 1'
#
loop_
_entity.id
_entity.type
_entity.pdbx_description
1 polymer ?
#
loop_
_entity_poly.entity_id
_entity_poly.type
_entity_poly.pdbx_seq_one_letter_code
_entity_poly.pdbx_strand_id
1 'polypeptide(L)'
;MDSATEAYAETLRINHFKPEEVPWRRLGQYLWRPIEDGSNTQHRLAVIESLLPPKSDGPVFHFHEMHDEGFYVKKGTVRFHSPGRRH
;
A
#
# COMPACT_ATOMS: atom_id res chain seq x y z
N MET A 1 -12.09 -14.86 20.39
CA MET A 1 -11.00 -15.51 19.65
C MET A 1 -10.58 -16.73 20.44
N ASP A 2 -10.03 -17.76 19.81
CA ASP A 2 -9.37 -18.81 20.59
C ASP A 2 -8.00 -18.31 21.10
N SER A 3 -7.45 -19.00 22.09
CA SER A 3 -6.17 -18.64 22.70
C SER A 3 -5.01 -18.65 21.71
N ALA A 4 -5.10 -19.45 20.64
CA ALA A 4 -4.09 -19.50 19.58
C ALA A 4 -4.11 -18.20 18.76
N THR A 5 -5.30 -17.68 18.45
CA THR A 5 -5.48 -16.44 17.70
C THR A 5 -5.05 -15.23 18.53
N GLU A 6 -5.28 -15.24 19.84
CA GLU A 6 -4.79 -14.20 20.75
C GLU A 6 -3.26 -14.19 20.83
N ALA A 7 -2.64 -15.34 21.12
CA ALA A 7 -1.18 -15.46 21.13
C ALA A 7 -0.56 -15.09 19.77
N TYR A 8 -1.25 -15.41 18.68
CA TYR A 8 -0.85 -15.01 17.34
C TYR A 8 -0.88 -13.49 17.16
N ALA A 9 -1.97 -12.84 17.55
CA ALA A 9 -2.13 -11.39 17.44
C ALA A 9 -1.09 -10.62 18.26
N GLU A 10 -0.66 -11.15 19.40
CA GLU A 10 0.41 -10.57 20.24
C GLU A 10 1.78 -10.50 19.55
N THR A 11 2.02 -11.33 18.52
CA THR A 11 3.28 -11.28 17.76
C THR A 11 3.36 -10.11 16.77
N LEU A 12 2.25 -9.42 16.54
CA LEU A 12 2.11 -8.42 15.49
C LEU A 12 2.39 -7.03 16.02
N ARG A 13 3.08 -6.25 15.20
CA ARG A 13 3.40 -4.87 15.54
C ARG A 13 3.09 -3.98 14.36
N ILE A 14 2.39 -2.90 14.64
CA ILE A 14 2.28 -1.77 13.72
C ILE A 14 3.15 -0.68 14.31
N ASN A 15 4.16 -0.27 13.55
CA ASN A 15 5.10 0.74 13.99
C ASN A 15 4.61 2.15 13.63
N HIS A 16 5.08 3.14 14.38
CA HIS A 16 4.86 4.53 14.01
C HIS A 16 5.74 4.89 12.81
N PHE A 17 5.12 5.35 11.73
CA PHE A 17 5.81 5.77 10.52
C PHE A 17 6.35 7.20 10.64
N LYS A 18 7.66 7.36 10.42
CA LYS A 18 8.34 8.66 10.38
C LYS A 18 8.83 8.95 8.96
N PRO A 19 8.10 9.75 8.17
CA PRO A 19 8.41 9.98 6.77
C PRO A 19 9.80 10.57 6.51
N GLU A 20 10.34 11.35 7.44
CA GLU A 20 11.67 11.96 7.36
C GLU A 20 12.83 10.93 7.40
N GLU A 21 12.59 9.75 7.97
CA GLU A 21 13.58 8.67 8.07
C GLU A 21 13.54 7.74 6.84
N VAL A 22 12.49 7.81 6.01
CA VAL A 22 12.28 6.91 4.87
C VAL A 22 12.34 7.68 3.54
N PRO A 23 13.44 7.55 2.77
CA PRO A 23 13.62 8.29 1.54
C PRO A 23 12.70 7.79 0.42
N TRP A 24 12.34 8.70 -0.47
CA TRP A 24 11.62 8.37 -1.71
C TRP A 24 12.49 7.53 -2.64
N ARG A 25 11.86 6.54 -3.27
CA ARG A 25 12.42 5.70 -4.33
C ARG A 25 11.66 5.94 -5.62
N ARG A 26 12.31 5.72 -6.75
CA ARG A 26 11.69 5.88 -8.07
C ARG A 26 11.19 4.55 -8.61
N LEU A 27 9.98 4.55 -9.17
CA LEU A 27 9.41 3.45 -9.94
C LEU A 27 8.75 4.01 -11.19
N GLY A 28 9.43 3.91 -12.32
CA GLY A 28 9.01 4.57 -13.56
C GLY A 28 8.84 6.08 -13.37
N GLN A 29 7.60 6.55 -13.57
CA GLN A 29 7.22 7.96 -13.42
C GLN A 29 6.84 8.37 -11.98
N TYR A 30 6.74 7.41 -11.05
CA TYR A 30 6.31 7.65 -9.67
C TYR A 30 7.49 7.73 -8.71
N LEU A 31 7.28 8.48 -7.62
CA LEU A 31 8.05 8.27 -6.40
C LEU A 31 7.21 7.46 -5.43
N TRP A 32 7.84 6.55 -4.69
CA TRP A 32 7.18 5.75 -3.67
C TRP A 32 8.10 5.51 -2.47
N ARG A 33 7.53 5.14 -1.33
CA ARG A 33 8.28 4.65 -0.17
C ARG A 33 7.43 3.69 0.65
N PRO A 34 8.03 2.66 1.27
CA PRO A 34 7.32 1.76 2.16
C PRO A 34 7.00 2.44 3.49
N ILE A 35 5.79 2.19 4.01
CA ILE A 35 5.35 2.54 5.36
C ILE A 35 5.42 1.29 6.26
N GLU A 36 4.92 0.16 5.75
CA GLU A 36 4.99 -1.17 6.34
C GLU A 36 5.21 -2.17 5.20
N ASP A 37 6.15 -3.10 5.34
CA ASP A 37 6.52 -4.06 4.29
C ASP A 37 6.02 -5.48 4.55
N GLY A 38 5.37 -5.70 5.69
CA GLY A 38 4.83 -6.99 6.10
C GLY A 38 5.69 -7.72 7.11
N SER A 39 6.96 -7.35 7.28
CA SER A 39 7.88 -8.05 8.20
C SER A 39 7.39 -8.03 9.66
N ASN A 40 6.69 -6.97 10.08
CA ASN A 40 6.13 -6.84 11.43
C ASN A 40 4.70 -7.39 11.57
N THR A 41 4.06 -7.71 10.44
CA THR A 41 2.67 -8.16 10.38
C THR A 41 2.54 -9.58 9.84
N GLN A 42 3.66 -10.32 9.81
CA GLN A 42 3.76 -11.66 9.24
C GLN A 42 3.24 -11.74 7.79
N HIS A 43 3.66 -10.79 6.96
CA HIS A 43 3.33 -10.67 5.54
C HIS A 43 1.83 -10.48 5.23
N ARG A 44 1.05 -10.00 6.20
CA ARG A 44 -0.39 -9.77 6.01
C ARG A 44 -0.76 -8.37 5.53
N LEU A 45 0.06 -7.37 5.86
CA LEU A 45 -0.20 -6.00 5.48
C LEU A 45 1.07 -5.38 4.92
N ALA A 46 0.95 -4.80 3.74
CA ALA A 46 1.93 -3.87 3.19
C ALA A 46 1.24 -2.53 2.92
N VAL A 47 1.94 -1.44 3.19
CA VAL A 47 1.47 -0.08 2.92
C VAL A 47 2.60 0.68 2.26
N ILE A 48 2.32 1.27 1.11
CA ILE A 48 3.24 2.17 0.42
C ILE A 48 2.62 3.57 0.31
N GLU A 49 3.45 4.59 0.40
CA GLU A 49 3.08 5.94 0.00
C GLU A 49 3.62 6.22 -1.39
N SER A 50 2.80 6.79 -2.27
CA SER A 50 3.18 7.14 -3.64
C SER A 50 2.88 8.60 -3.97
N LEU A 51 3.77 9.23 -4.74
CA LEU A 51 3.57 10.52 -5.39
C LEU A 51 3.43 10.29 -6.90
N LEU A 52 2.28 10.69 -7.42
CA LEU A 52 1.96 10.58 -8.84
C LEU A 52 2.10 11.95 -9.50
N PRO A 53 2.82 12.04 -10.63
CA PRO A 53 2.85 13.29 -11.40
C PRO A 53 1.45 13.57 -11.98
N PRO A 54 1.07 14.85 -12.14
CA PRO A 54 -0.18 15.20 -12.80
C PRO A 54 -0.27 14.61 -14.21
N LYS A 55 -1.46 14.15 -14.62
CA LYS A 55 -1.71 13.56 -15.94
C LYS A 55 -0.85 12.33 -16.26
N SER A 56 -0.39 11.63 -15.23
CA SER A 56 0.26 10.34 -15.36
C SER A 56 -0.71 9.28 -15.88
N ASP A 57 -0.23 8.40 -16.76
CA ASP A 57 -1.00 7.27 -17.29
C ASP A 57 -1.30 6.17 -16.25
N GLY A 58 -0.71 6.25 -15.05
CA GLY A 58 -0.86 5.19 -14.05
C GLY A 58 0.04 3.97 -14.33
N PRO A 59 0.08 3.00 -13.40
CA PRO A 59 0.76 1.74 -13.67
C PRO A 59 0.08 1.03 -14.84
N VAL A 60 0.82 0.17 -15.55
CA VAL A 60 0.22 -0.74 -16.55
C VAL A 60 -0.93 -1.50 -15.87
N PHE A 61 -2.05 -1.66 -16.55
CA PHE A 61 -3.19 -2.39 -16.02
C PHE A 61 -2.78 -3.82 -15.61
N HIS A 62 -3.03 -4.19 -14.36
CA HIS A 62 -2.63 -5.48 -13.78
C HIS A 62 -3.66 -5.98 -12.77
N PHE A 63 -3.45 -7.22 -12.31
CA PHE A 63 -4.28 -7.92 -11.34
C PHE A 63 -3.39 -8.51 -10.25
N HIS A 64 -3.89 -8.50 -9.02
CA HIS A 64 -3.28 -9.17 -7.88
C HIS A 64 -4.03 -10.46 -7.58
N GLU A 65 -3.40 -11.61 -7.83
CA GLU A 65 -4.04 -12.92 -7.64
C GLU A 65 -4.23 -13.28 -6.16
N MET A 66 -3.29 -12.86 -5.31
CA MET A 66 -3.17 -13.36 -3.94
C MET A 66 -3.56 -12.35 -2.87
N HIS A 67 -3.80 -11.09 -3.22
CA HIS A 67 -4.06 -10.03 -2.23
C HIS A 67 -5.00 -8.96 -2.79
N ASP A 68 -5.81 -8.39 -1.90
CA ASP A 68 -6.59 -7.20 -2.20
C ASP A 68 -5.70 -5.94 -2.14
N GLU A 69 -6.03 -4.94 -2.95
CA GLU A 69 -5.37 -3.64 -2.94
C GLU A 69 -6.38 -2.52 -2.67
N GLY A 70 -6.01 -1.57 -1.80
CA GLY A 70 -6.81 -0.39 -1.47
C GLY A 70 -6.01 0.89 -1.67
N PHE A 71 -6.70 1.98 -2.04
CA PHE A 71 -6.09 3.29 -2.27
C PHE A 71 -6.72 4.35 -1.38
N TYR A 72 -5.87 5.12 -0.69
CA TYR A 72 -6.29 6.29 0.09
C TYR A 72 -5.60 7.56 -0.43
N VAL A 73 -6.39 8.44 -1.04
CA VAL A 73 -5.87 9.69 -1.64
C VAL A 73 -5.70 10.75 -0.55
N LYS A 74 -4.45 11.05 -0.19
CA LYS A 74 -4.14 12.08 0.82
C LYS A 74 -4.20 13.52 0.29
N LYS A 75 -3.84 13.75 -0.97
CA LYS A 75 -3.79 15.08 -1.60
C LYS A 75 -4.03 15.00 -3.10
N GLY A 76 -4.69 16.01 -3.66
CA GLY A 76 -4.98 16.10 -5.10
C GLY A 76 -6.20 15.28 -5.51
N THR A 77 -6.20 14.78 -6.74
CA THR A 77 -7.30 13.99 -7.29
C THR A 77 -6.73 12.88 -8.16
N VAL A 78 -7.20 11.65 -7.93
CA VAL A 78 -6.80 10.45 -8.68
C VAL A 78 -8.05 9.80 -9.27
N ARG A 79 -7.98 9.42 -10.55
CA ARG A 79 -9.01 8.63 -11.22
C ARG A 79 -8.54 7.18 -11.30
N PHE A 80 -9.32 6.27 -10.72
CA PHE A 80 -9.04 4.84 -10.75
C PHE A 80 -9.87 4.17 -11.85
N HIS A 81 -9.23 3.24 -12.56
CA HIS A 81 -9.89 2.38 -13.56
C HIS A 81 -9.78 0.94 -13.06
N SER A 82 -10.92 0.27 -12.92
CA SER A 82 -11.00 -1.12 -12.46
C SER A 82 -11.97 -1.89 -13.36
N PRO A 83 -11.74 -3.17 -13.66
CA PRO A 83 -12.65 -3.97 -14.47
C PRO A 83 -14.05 -4.02 -13.88
N GLY A 84 -15.06 -4.16 -14.74
CA GLY A 84 -16.43 -4.41 -14.31
C GLY A 84 -17.22 -3.19 -13.82
N ARG A 85 -16.59 -2.02 -13.63
CA ARG A 85 -17.32 -0.76 -13.43
C ARG A 85 -17.70 -0.17 -14.79
N ARG A 86 -18.98 -0.24 -15.17
CA ARG A 86 -19.48 0.58 -16.29
C ARG A 86 -19.34 2.05 -15.91
N HIS A 87 -18.81 2.84 -16.85
CA HIS A 87 -18.74 4.30 -16.76
C HIS A 87 -20.10 4.93 -16.51
#